data_AF-A0A9X9PY56-F1
#
_entry.id   AF-A0A9X9PY56-F1
#
_cell.length_a   1.000
_cell.length_b   1.000
_cell.length_c   1.000
_cell.angle_alpha   90.00
_cell.angle_beta   90.00
_cell.angle_gamma   90.00
#
_symmetry.space_group_name_H-M   'P 1'
#
loop_
_entity.id
_entity.type
_entity.pdbx_description
1 polymer ?
#
loop_
_entity_poly.entity_id
_entity_poly.type
_entity_poly.pdbx_seq_one_letter_code
_entity_poly.pdbx_strand_id
1 'polypeptide(L)'
;MAADKPADQGAEKHEGTSQSSGITDQEKELSTSAFQAFTAGNYDACLQHLACLQEVNKDDYKIILNTAVAEFFKNSQTTTDSLR
;
A
#
# COMPACT_ATOMS: atom_id res chain seq x y z
N MET A 1 -40.28 4.29 -29.65
CA MET A 1 -40.51 5.40 -28.70
C MET A 1 -41.23 4.80 -27.51
N ALA A 2 -40.84 4.95 -26.25
CA ALA A 2 -39.98 5.90 -25.55
C ALA A 2 -39.20 5.08 -24.48
N ALA A 3 -37.90 5.30 -24.22
CA ALA A 3 -37.34 6.35 -23.37
C ALA A 3 -38.13 6.52 -22.05
N ASP A 4 -37.67 5.85 -21.00
CA ASP A 4 -37.78 6.41 -19.66
C ASP A 4 -36.61 5.94 -18.79
N LYS A 5 -35.92 6.92 -18.23
CA LYS A 5 -34.77 6.79 -17.35
C LYS A 5 -35.22 7.45 -16.06
N PRO A 6 -35.34 6.74 -14.93
CA PRO A 6 -35.34 7.39 -13.65
C PRO A 6 -33.89 7.55 -13.20
N ALA A 7 -33.48 8.81 -13.04
CA ALA A 7 -32.45 9.18 -12.09
C ALA A 7 -33.12 9.22 -10.71
N ASP A 8 -32.59 8.43 -9.76
CA ASP A 8 -32.97 8.45 -8.34
C ASP A 8 -31.67 8.18 -7.56
N GLN A 9 -30.95 9.25 -7.18
CA GLN A 9 -31.01 9.90 -5.87
C GLN A 9 -30.71 8.96 -4.70
N GLY A 10 -29.52 9.19 -4.11
CA GLY A 10 -29.33 9.21 -2.66
C GLY A 10 -29.59 7.93 -1.89
N ALA A 11 -28.52 7.22 -1.56
CA ALA A 11 -28.44 6.58 -0.24
C ALA A 11 -26.96 6.38 0.11
N GLU A 12 -26.41 7.39 0.77
CA GLU A 12 -25.30 7.23 1.68
C GLU A 12 -25.76 6.24 2.76
N LYS A 13 -25.51 4.95 2.56
CA LYS A 13 -25.76 3.94 3.59
C LYS A 13 -24.47 3.19 3.85
N HIS A 14 -23.57 3.92 4.48
CA HIS A 14 -22.42 3.38 5.18
C HIS A 14 -22.94 2.65 6.44
N GLU A 15 -23.59 1.50 6.24
CA GLU A 15 -24.04 0.65 7.34
C GLU A 15 -23.57 -0.78 7.10
N GLY A 16 -22.33 -0.99 7.50
CA GLY A 16 -21.81 -2.29 7.86
C GLY A 16 -20.79 -2.04 8.93
N THR A 17 -21.21 -2.16 10.19
CA THR A 17 -20.35 -2.27 11.37
C THR A 17 -19.39 -3.45 11.17
N SER A 18 -18.31 -3.20 10.42
CA SER A 18 -17.17 -4.08 10.35
C SER A 18 -16.19 -3.47 11.32
N GLN A 19 -16.06 -4.08 12.50
CA GLN A 19 -14.78 -4.01 13.20
C GLN A 19 -13.75 -4.57 12.21
N SER A 20 -13.16 -3.71 11.39
CA SER A 20 -12.18 -4.11 10.40
C SER A 20 -10.92 -4.50 11.17
N SER A 21 -10.80 -5.77 11.55
CA SER A 21 -9.50 -6.41 11.78
C SER A 21 -8.75 -6.64 10.46
N GLY A 22 -9.00 -5.80 9.45
CA GLY A 22 -8.50 -5.91 8.09
C GLY A 22 -7.78 -4.63 7.63
N ILE A 23 -6.91 -4.81 6.65
CA ILE A 23 -6.09 -3.78 6.00
C ILE A 23 -7.00 -2.68 5.42
N THR A 24 -6.67 -1.41 5.68
CA THR A 24 -7.39 -0.25 5.13
C THR A 24 -7.18 -0.12 3.62
N ASP A 25 -8.09 0.58 2.92
CA ASP A 25 -7.93 0.83 1.48
C ASP A 25 -6.63 1.57 1.16
N GLN A 26 -6.23 2.50 2.03
CA GLN A 26 -4.98 3.24 1.92
C GLN A 26 -3.76 2.31 2.05
N GLU A 27 -3.72 1.45 3.06
CA GLU A 27 -2.63 0.47 3.22
C GLU A 27 -2.56 -0.49 2.03
N LYS A 28 -3.72 -0.92 1.51
CA LYS A 28 -3.79 -1.80 0.34
C LYS A 28 -3.23 -1.12 -0.92
N GLU A 29 -3.60 0.13 -1.17
CA GLU A 29 -3.10 0.90 -2.31
C GLU A 29 -1.59 1.10 -2.22
N LEU A 30 -1.10 1.59 -1.07
CA LEU A 30 0.33 1.80 -0.87
C LEU A 30 1.12 0.51 -0.99
N SER A 31 0.60 -0.62 -0.46
CA SER A 31 1.25 -1.94 -0.57
C SER A 31 1.33 -2.40 -2.02
N THR A 32 0.26 -2.16 -2.78
CA THR A 32 0.19 -2.50 -4.21
C THR A 32 1.18 -1.66 -5.01
N SER A 33 1.23 -0.35 -4.75
CA SER A 33 2.16 0.57 -5.41
C SER A 33 3.63 0.28 -5.07
N ALA A 34 3.94 -0.01 -3.80
CA ALA A 34 5.28 -0.42 -3.37
C ALA A 34 5.74 -1.69 -4.11
N PHE A 35 4.86 -2.69 -4.22
CA PHE A 35 5.15 -3.94 -4.91
C PHE A 35 5.37 -3.73 -6.41
N GLN A 36 4.49 -2.96 -7.07
CA GLN A 36 4.66 -2.64 -8.49
C GLN A 36 5.98 -1.92 -8.75
N ALA A 37 6.31 -0.91 -7.94
CA ALA A 37 7.56 -0.17 -8.04
C ALA A 37 8.79 -1.09 -7.86
N PHE A 38 8.74 -2.01 -6.88
CA PHE A 38 9.78 -3.01 -6.67
C PHE A 38 9.97 -3.91 -7.91
N THR A 39 8.87 -4.46 -8.43
CA THR A 39 8.93 -5.34 -9.62
C THR A 39 9.40 -4.63 -10.89
N ALA A 40 9.17 -3.32 -10.98
CA ALA A 40 9.67 -2.47 -12.05
C ALA A 40 11.16 -2.06 -11.87
N GLY A 41 11.79 -2.44 -10.77
CA GLY A 41 13.16 -2.03 -10.42
C GLY A 41 13.29 -0.58 -9.96
N ASN A 42 12.17 0.10 -9.71
CA ASN A 42 12.14 1.47 -9.19
C ASN A 42 12.12 1.45 -7.65
N TYR A 43 13.28 1.16 -7.07
CA TYR A 43 13.41 1.02 -5.62
C TYR A 43 13.21 2.33 -4.86
N ASP A 44 13.52 3.48 -5.45
CA ASP A 44 13.26 4.79 -4.83
C ASP A 44 11.76 5.02 -4.60
N ALA A 45 10.92 4.76 -5.61
CA ALA A 45 9.47 4.85 -5.47
C ALA A 45 8.92 3.80 -4.50
N CYS A 46 9.48 2.57 -4.53
CA CYS A 46 9.12 1.52 -3.57
C CYS A 46 9.34 1.98 -2.12
N LEU A 47 10.53 2.55 -1.82
CA LEU A 47 10.88 3.04 -0.49
C LEU A 47 9.99 4.21 -0.05
N GLN A 48 9.61 5.10 -0.96
CA GLN A 48 8.65 6.17 -0.65
C GLN A 48 7.29 5.61 -0.23
N HIS A 49 6.75 4.62 -0.95
CA HIS A 49 5.48 3.99 -0.59
C HIS A 49 5.58 3.21 0.73
N LEU A 50 6.70 2.54 0.99
CA LEU A 50 6.95 1.84 2.26
C LEU A 50 7.08 2.80 3.45
N ALA A 51 7.70 3.98 3.27
CA ALA A 51 7.75 5.01 4.30
C ALA A 51 6.35 5.50 4.68
N CYS A 52 5.50 5.79 3.68
CA CYS A 52 4.10 6.16 3.93
C CYS A 52 3.32 5.04 4.63
N LEU A 53 3.53 3.77 4.26
CA LEU A 53 2.93 2.63 4.95
C LEU A 53 3.36 2.55 6.41
N GLN A 54 4.63 2.80 6.69
CA GLN A 54 5.17 2.74 8.05
C GLN A 54 4.58 3.84 8.94
N GLU A 55 4.22 5.00 8.39
CA GLU A 55 3.54 6.05 9.16
C GLU A 55 2.15 5.62 9.63
N VAL A 56 1.44 4.85 8.78
CA VAL A 56 0.09 4.31 9.05
C VAL A 56 0.14 3.08 9.95
N ASN A 57 1.14 2.21 9.76
CA ASN A 57 1.29 0.94 10.46
C ASN A 57 2.72 0.75 10.99
N LYS A 58 3.02 1.45 12.10
CA LYS A 58 4.38 1.63 12.63
C LYS A 58 5.05 0.33 13.11
N ASP A 59 4.26 -0.65 13.50
CA ASP A 59 4.73 -1.89 14.12
C ASP A 59 4.66 -3.11 13.17
N ASP A 60 4.30 -2.92 11.89
CA ASP A 60 4.27 -4.02 10.93
C ASP A 60 5.69 -4.40 10.48
N TYR A 61 6.16 -5.52 11.03
CA TYR A 61 7.47 -6.09 10.72
C TYR A 61 7.67 -6.37 9.22
N LYS A 62 6.60 -6.60 8.45
CA LYS A 62 6.70 -6.86 7.00
C LYS A 62 7.11 -5.60 6.25
N ILE A 63 6.69 -4.42 6.70
CA ILE A 63 7.12 -3.15 6.12
C ILE A 63 8.63 -2.99 6.34
N ILE A 64 9.10 -3.27 7.56
CA ILE A 64 10.54 -3.21 7.90
C ILE A 64 11.35 -4.16 7.00
N LEU A 65 10.88 -5.41 6.83
CA LEU A 65 11.55 -6.38 5.95
C LEU A 65 11.55 -5.93 4.49
N ASN A 66 10.41 -5.45 3.98
CA ASN A 66 10.31 -4.98 2.60
C ASN A 66 11.21 -3.77 2.35
N THR A 67 11.34 -2.85 3.32
CA THR A 67 12.26 -1.71 3.25
C THR A 67 13.70 -2.19 3.15
N ALA A 68 14.12 -3.08 4.04
CA ALA A 68 15.48 -3.60 4.02
C ALA A 68 15.80 -4.34 2.70
N VAL A 69 14.84 -5.11 2.17
CA VAL A 69 14.99 -5.77 0.86
C VAL A 69 15.10 -4.73 -0.25
N ALA A 70 14.22 -3.73 -0.30
CA ALA A 70 14.28 -2.68 -1.32
C ALA A 70 15.60 -1.89 -1.29
N GLU A 71 16.12 -1.56 -0.10
CA GLU A 71 17.43 -0.90 0.06
C GLU A 71 18.58 -1.79 -0.42
N PHE A 72 18.53 -3.09 -0.10
CA PHE A 72 19.54 -4.04 -0.54
C PHE A 72 19.63 -4.11 -2.07
N PHE A 73 18.48 -4.21 -2.74
CA PHE A 73 18.44 -4.23 -4.21
C PHE A 73 18.85 -2.89 -4.83
N LYS A 74 18.43 -1.77 -4.23
CA LYS A 74 18.85 -0.42 -4.65
C LYS A 74 20.37 -0.26 -4.62
N ASN A 75 21.02 -0.80 -3.60
CA ASN A 75 22.46 -0.72 -3.41
C ASN A 75 23.25 -1.83 -4.17
N SER A 76 22.69 -2.37 -5.25
CA SER A 76 23.33 -3.43 -6.05
C SER A 76 23.72 -4.68 -5.23
N GLN A 77 22.93 -5.00 -4.21
CA GLN A 77 23.11 -6.20 -3.36
C GLN A 77 24.42 -6.22 -2.57
N THR A 78 25.02 -5.04 -2.30
CA THR A 78 26.34 -4.92 -1.66
C THR A 78 26.31 -4.69 -0.16
N THR A 79 25.20 -4.20 0.40
CA THR A 79 25.12 -3.75 1.80
C THR A 79 24.25 -4.69 2.64
N THR A 80 24.86 -5.74 3.21
CA THR A 80 24.27 -6.53 4.29
C THR A 80 24.64 -6.01 5.69
N ASP A 81 25.62 -5.10 5.80
CA ASP A 81 26.09 -4.52 7.07
C ASP A 81 25.04 -3.66 7.81
N SER A 82 23.93 -3.30 7.16
CA SER A 82 22.85 -2.49 7.76
C SER A 82 21.82 -3.30 8.56
N LEU A 83 21.85 -4.64 8.50
CA LEU A 83 20.90 -5.55 9.17
C LEU A 83 21.34 -5.94 10.59
N ARG A 84 21.94 -5.02 11.36
CA ARG A 84 22.45 -5.29 12.72
C ARG A 84 21.42 -5.05 13.80
#